data_AF-A0A395LJN0-F1
#
_entry.id   AF-A0A395LJN0-F1
#
_cell.length_a   1.000
_cell.length_b   1.000
_cell.length_c   1.000
_cell.angle_alpha   90.00
_cell.angle_beta   90.00
_cell.angle_gamma   90.00
#
_symmetry.space_group_name_H-M   'P 1'
#
loop_
_entity.id
_entity.type
_entity.pdbx_description
1 polymer ?
#
loop_
_entity_poly.entity_id
_entity_poly.type
_entity_poly.pdbx_seq_one_letter_code
_entity_poly.pdbx_strand_id
1 'polypeptide(L)'
;MAGPSIAADNAQAGAQPEPQKYGKALALLASLFFMWGFITVINNTLLPHLRSVFELSYFQTTLIESVWFIAYGVMGMPSAFLIERIGYKNALILGLGAMAIGAFGMIGAAAAISYAITLVALFVIASGITLLQVAANPYVAVIGPPESSESRLTLVQAFNSMGTFFAPYFG
;
A
#
# COMPACT_ATOMS: atom_id res chain seq x y z
N MET A 1 33.52 -50.62 -46.87
CA MET A 1 32.64 -50.85 -45.71
C MET A 1 32.18 -49.49 -45.23
N ALA A 2 30.88 -49.22 -45.33
CA ALA A 2 30.26 -47.93 -45.05
C ALA A 2 30.34 -47.59 -43.56
N GLY A 3 30.68 -46.35 -43.22
CA GLY A 3 30.66 -45.84 -41.85
C GLY A 3 29.23 -45.74 -41.31
N PRO A 4 29.03 -45.81 -39.98
CA PRO A 4 27.72 -45.66 -39.39
C PRO A 4 27.30 -44.19 -39.38
N SER A 5 26.08 -43.94 -39.85
CA SER A 5 25.40 -42.66 -39.82
C SER A 5 24.30 -42.65 -38.75
N ILE A 6 24.07 -41.45 -38.20
CA ILE A 6 22.83 -40.97 -37.55
C ILE A 6 22.55 -41.42 -36.12
N ALA A 7 22.68 -40.47 -35.18
CA ALA A 7 21.54 -39.96 -34.39
C ALA A 7 21.99 -38.73 -33.60
N ALA A 8 21.71 -37.55 -34.13
CA ALA A 8 21.71 -36.31 -33.37
C ALA A 8 20.47 -36.34 -32.45
N ASP A 9 20.69 -36.59 -31.17
CA ASP A 9 19.69 -36.48 -30.11
C ASP A 9 19.41 -35.01 -29.80
N ASN A 10 18.70 -34.35 -30.72
CA ASN A 10 18.10 -33.03 -30.50
C ASN A 10 16.66 -33.25 -29.99
N ALA A 11 16.51 -33.66 -28.74
CA ALA A 11 15.21 -33.80 -28.11
C ALA A 11 15.24 -33.44 -26.63
N GLN A 12 15.53 -32.16 -26.32
CA GLN A 12 15.09 -31.51 -25.10
C GLN A 12 15.14 -29.99 -25.26
N ALA A 13 14.24 -29.49 -26.12
CA ALA A 13 13.80 -28.10 -26.01
C ALA A 13 13.06 -27.98 -24.66
N GLY A 14 13.77 -27.50 -23.63
CA GLY A 14 13.19 -27.18 -22.35
C GLY A 14 11.99 -26.27 -22.54
N ALA A 15 10.81 -26.76 -22.14
CA ALA A 15 9.58 -25.99 -22.15
C ALA A 15 9.84 -24.67 -21.40
N GLN A 16 9.89 -23.57 -22.16
CA GLN A 16 9.89 -22.24 -21.56
C GLN A 16 8.58 -22.10 -20.77
N PRO A 17 8.61 -21.75 -19.48
CA PRO A 17 7.39 -21.58 -18.72
C PRO A 17 6.55 -20.49 -19.38
N GLU A 18 5.33 -20.86 -19.78
CA GLU A 18 4.31 -19.96 -20.32
C GLU A 18 4.31 -18.62 -19.57
N PRO A 19 4.32 -17.46 -20.26
CA PRO A 19 4.29 -16.16 -19.61
C PRO A 19 2.95 -16.00 -18.89
N GLN A 20 2.93 -16.38 -17.63
CA GLN A 20 1.75 -16.28 -16.78
C GLN A 20 1.31 -14.82 -16.78
N LYS A 21 0.08 -14.54 -17.21
CA LYS A 21 -0.46 -13.18 -17.40
C LYS A 21 -0.66 -12.46 -16.06
N TYR A 22 0.43 -12.14 -15.33
CA TYR A 22 0.41 -11.37 -14.08
C TYR A 22 0.26 -9.86 -14.32
N GLY A 23 0.30 -9.40 -15.57
CA GLY A 23 0.13 -7.98 -15.93
C GLY A 23 -1.19 -7.39 -15.39
N LYS A 24 -2.28 -8.16 -15.33
CA LYS A 24 -3.54 -7.69 -14.73
C LYS A 24 -3.41 -7.48 -13.22
N ALA A 25 -2.73 -8.38 -12.51
CA ALA A 25 -2.48 -8.25 -11.08
C ALA A 25 -1.54 -7.06 -10.79
N LEU A 26 -0.52 -6.88 -11.62
CA LEU A 26 0.41 -5.75 -11.52
C LEU A 26 -0.29 -4.41 -11.79
N ALA A 27 -1.20 -4.33 -12.77
CA ALA A 27 -2.00 -3.14 -13.03
C ALA A 27 -2.94 -2.80 -11.86
N LEU A 28 -3.57 -3.81 -11.25
CA LEU A 28 -4.39 -3.63 -10.04
C LEU A 28 -3.55 -3.17 -8.84
N LEU A 29 -2.31 -3.64 -8.71
CA LEU A 29 -1.42 -3.18 -7.66
C LEU A 29 -0.92 -1.76 -7.93
N ALA A 30 -0.58 -1.43 -9.17
CA ALA A 30 -0.21 -0.07 -9.55
C ALA A 30 -1.34 0.92 -9.23
N SER A 31 -2.60 0.60 -9.54
CA SER A 31 -3.74 1.45 -9.18
C SER A 31 -3.97 1.53 -7.67
N LEU A 32 -3.79 0.41 -6.95
CA LEU A 32 -3.87 0.40 -5.49
C LEU A 32 -2.79 1.28 -4.85
N PHE A 33 -1.55 1.21 -5.30
CA PHE A 33 -0.44 2.02 -4.81
C PHE A 33 -0.65 3.51 -5.13
N PHE A 34 -1.17 3.82 -6.32
CA PHE A 34 -1.59 5.16 -6.68
C PHE A 34 -2.65 5.71 -5.72
N MET A 35 -3.74 4.97 -5.50
CA MET A 35 -4.82 5.37 -4.59
C MET A 35 -4.32 5.53 -3.15
N TRP A 36 -3.48 4.61 -2.68
CA TRP A 36 -2.85 4.70 -1.37
C TRP A 36 -2.02 5.99 -1.22
N GLY A 37 -1.13 6.30 -2.17
CA GLY A 37 -0.32 7.52 -2.16
C GLY A 37 -1.20 8.78 -2.22
N PHE A 38 -2.20 8.77 -3.08
CA PHE A 38 -3.14 9.87 -3.25
C PHE A 38 -3.91 10.18 -1.95
N ILE A 39 -4.54 9.18 -1.34
CA ILE A 39 -5.31 9.34 -0.09
C ILE A 39 -4.40 9.82 1.04
N THR A 40 -3.17 9.32 1.12
CA THR A 40 -2.21 9.72 2.15
C THR A 40 -1.91 11.22 2.09
N VAL A 41 -1.67 11.76 0.90
CA VAL A 41 -1.38 13.20 0.74
C VAL A 41 -2.61 14.06 0.97
N ILE A 42 -3.78 13.68 0.44
CA ILE A 42 -5.04 14.41 0.72
C ILE A 42 -5.31 14.47 2.23
N ASN A 43 -5.10 13.35 2.94
CA ASN A 43 -5.27 13.33 4.38
C ASN A 43 -4.27 14.24 5.11
N ASN A 44 -3.01 14.23 4.67
CA ASN A 44 -1.97 15.09 5.22
C ASN A 44 -2.20 16.58 4.93
N THR A 45 -2.85 16.95 3.83
CA THR A 45 -3.23 18.35 3.52
C THR A 45 -4.42 18.81 4.36
N LEU A 46 -5.39 17.93 4.61
CA LEU A 46 -6.57 18.23 5.43
C LEU A 46 -6.19 18.51 6.89
N LEU A 47 -5.14 17.83 7.37
CA LEU A 47 -4.74 17.85 8.77
C LEU A 47 -4.31 19.26 9.26
N PRO A 48 -3.40 20.00 8.61
CA PRO A 48 -3.12 21.40 8.95
C PRO A 48 -4.34 22.31 8.98
N HIS A 49 -5.28 22.13 8.05
CA HIS A 49 -6.51 22.92 7.99
C HIS A 49 -7.39 22.68 9.22
N LEU A 50 -7.50 21.42 9.64
CA LEU A 50 -8.13 21.07 10.91
C LEU A 50 -7.37 21.66 12.10
N ARG A 51 -6.04 21.57 12.14
CA ARG A 51 -5.23 22.15 13.23
C ARG A 51 -5.47 23.67 13.39
N SER A 52 -5.60 24.41 12.28
CA SER A 52 -5.90 25.85 12.34
C SER A 52 -7.32 26.15 12.82
N VAL A 53 -8.31 25.35 12.42
CA VAL A 53 -9.71 25.52 12.87
C VAL A 53 -9.87 25.16 14.34
N PHE A 54 -9.07 24.22 14.84
CA PHE A 54 -9.11 23.74 16.22
C PHE A 54 -8.32 24.59 17.23
N GLU A 55 -7.59 25.63 16.79
CA GLU A 55 -6.66 26.41 17.64
C GLU A 55 -5.76 25.51 18.51
N LEU A 56 -5.22 24.44 17.92
CA LEU A 56 -4.52 23.41 18.69
C LEU A 56 -3.27 23.94 19.38
N SER A 57 -3.05 23.50 20.61
CA SER A 57 -1.81 23.78 21.33
C SER A 57 -0.63 23.02 20.70
N TYR A 58 0.58 23.47 20.99
CA TYR A 58 1.82 22.82 20.54
C TYR A 58 1.84 21.32 20.90
N PHE A 59 1.42 20.98 22.13
CA PHE A 59 1.35 19.58 22.59
C PHE A 59 0.40 18.73 21.74
N GLN A 60 -0.77 19.26 21.41
CA GLN A 60 -1.77 18.55 20.60
C GLN A 60 -1.29 18.32 19.16
N THR A 61 -0.55 19.27 18.61
CA THR A 61 0.07 19.19 17.29
C THR A 61 1.13 18.09 17.26
N THR A 62 2.03 18.07 18.25
CA THR A 62 3.05 17.01 18.39
C THR A 62 2.42 15.64 18.62
N LEU A 63 1.32 15.56 19.38
CA LEU A 63 0.62 14.30 19.61
C LEU A 63 0.03 13.73 18.31
N ILE A 64 -0.57 14.58 17.47
CA ILE A 64 -1.06 14.18 16.14
C ILE A 64 0.07 13.59 15.28
N GLU A 65 1.24 14.22 15.26
CA GLU A 65 2.40 13.71 14.49
C GLU A 65 2.91 12.39 15.08
N SER A 66 2.86 12.25 16.41
CA SER A 66 3.24 11.03 17.12
C SER A 66 2.30 9.86 16.86
N VAL A 67 1.01 10.10 16.54
CA VAL A 67 0.04 9.05 16.22
C VAL A 67 0.53 8.15 15.08
N TRP A 68 1.19 8.72 14.08
CA TRP A 68 1.75 7.95 12.97
C TRP A 68 2.77 6.92 13.46
N PHE A 69 3.71 7.34 14.31
CA PHE A 69 4.71 6.45 14.89
C PHE A 69 4.07 5.39 15.80
N ILE A 70 3.09 5.79 16.62
CA ILE A 70 2.37 4.87 17.50
C ILE A 70 1.63 3.83 16.66
N ALA A 71 0.94 4.24 15.60
CA ALA A 71 0.23 3.32 14.71
C ALA A 71 1.20 2.34 14.04
N TYR A 72 2.33 2.81 13.49
CA TYR A 72 3.33 1.91 12.91
C TYR A 72 3.89 0.91 13.93
N GLY A 73 4.22 1.38 15.15
CA GLY A 73 4.75 0.53 16.21
C GLY A 73 3.74 -0.50 16.73
N VAL A 74 2.50 -0.08 16.94
CA VAL A 74 1.42 -0.94 17.48
C VAL A 74 0.90 -1.90 16.42
N MET A 75 0.69 -1.43 15.18
CA MET A 75 0.05 -2.23 14.14
C MET A 75 1.03 -3.04 13.28
N GLY A 76 2.34 -2.81 13.37
CA GLY A 76 3.32 -3.57 12.57
C GLY A 76 3.21 -5.09 12.78
N MET A 77 3.33 -5.55 14.03
CA MET A 77 3.19 -6.97 14.40
C MET A 77 1.77 -7.52 14.13
N PRO A 78 0.69 -6.89 14.62
CA PRO A 78 -0.68 -7.32 14.30
C PRO A 78 -0.97 -7.43 12.81
N SER A 79 -0.43 -6.52 12.00
CA SER A 79 -0.60 -6.56 10.54
C SER A 79 0.01 -7.82 9.94
N ALA A 80 1.21 -8.20 10.36
CA ALA A 80 1.86 -9.43 9.91
C ALA A 80 1.03 -10.68 10.26
N PHE A 81 0.55 -10.80 11.51
CA PHE A 81 -0.32 -11.90 11.94
C PHE A 81 -1.66 -11.91 11.19
N LEU A 82 -2.22 -10.74 10.94
CA LEU A 82 -3.46 -10.61 10.18
C LEU A 82 -3.27 -11.11 8.75
N ILE A 83 -2.20 -10.69 8.08
CA ILE A 83 -1.84 -11.13 6.72
C ILE A 83 -1.66 -12.64 6.66
N GLU A 84 -1.01 -13.25 7.65
CA GLU A 84 -0.84 -14.71 7.71
C GLU A 84 -2.19 -15.45 7.78
N ARG A 85 -3.18 -14.88 8.48
CA ARG A 85 -4.52 -15.48 8.61
C ARG A 85 -5.43 -15.27 7.41
N ILE A 86 -5.45 -14.06 6.84
CA ILE A 86 -6.44 -13.69 5.82
C ILE A 86 -5.85 -13.64 4.40
N GLY A 87 -4.53 -13.71 4.28
CA GLY A 87 -3.78 -13.58 3.04
C GLY A 87 -3.56 -12.13 2.60
N TYR A 88 -2.57 -11.94 1.73
CA TYR A 88 -2.14 -10.62 1.24
C TYR A 88 -3.26 -9.82 0.56
N LYS A 89 -4.00 -10.43 -0.36
CA LYS A 89 -5.05 -9.74 -1.12
C LYS A 89 -6.14 -9.17 -0.21
N ASN A 90 -6.60 -9.94 0.76
CA ASN A 90 -7.64 -9.49 1.68
C ASN A 90 -7.10 -8.42 2.65
N ALA A 91 -5.85 -8.55 3.11
CA ALA A 91 -5.19 -7.53 3.91
C ALA A 91 -5.06 -6.20 3.17
N LEU A 92 -4.77 -6.23 1.86
CA LEU A 92 -4.74 -5.02 1.02
C LEU A 92 -6.10 -4.33 0.95
N ILE A 93 -7.17 -5.09 0.75
CA ILE A 93 -8.54 -4.55 0.70
C ILE A 93 -8.95 -3.99 2.07
N LEU A 94 -8.63 -4.70 3.16
CA LEU A 94 -8.90 -4.25 4.54
C LEU A 94 -8.14 -2.97 4.88
N GLY A 95 -6.87 -2.87 4.50
CA GLY A 95 -6.06 -1.67 4.72
C GLY A 95 -6.62 -0.46 3.97
N LEU A 96 -6.99 -0.63 2.70
CA LEU A 96 -7.62 0.43 1.91
C LEU A 96 -8.99 0.83 2.48
N GLY A 97 -9.79 -0.14 2.93
CA GLY A 97 -11.07 0.09 3.59
C GLY A 97 -10.91 0.85 4.91
N ALA A 98 -9.93 0.49 5.74
CA ALA A 98 -9.62 1.20 6.98
C ALA A 98 -9.21 2.65 6.71
N MET A 99 -8.37 2.90 5.69
CA MET A 99 -8.03 4.26 5.28
C MET A 99 -9.26 5.05 4.85
N ALA A 100 -10.16 4.46 4.06
CA ALA A 100 -11.40 5.13 3.65
C ALA A 100 -12.28 5.46 4.85
N ILE A 101 -12.47 4.51 5.78
CA ILE A 101 -13.24 4.72 7.02
C ILE A 101 -12.64 5.86 7.85
N GLY A 102 -11.32 5.87 8.02
CA GLY A 102 -10.64 6.95 8.73
C GLY A 102 -10.79 8.30 8.02
N ALA A 103 -10.73 8.33 6.70
CA ALA A 103 -10.96 9.55 5.92
C ALA A 103 -12.40 10.07 6.09
N PHE A 104 -13.42 9.20 6.09
CA PHE A 104 -14.78 9.60 6.42
C PHE A 104 -14.90 10.09 7.88
N GLY A 105 -14.17 9.46 8.81
CA GLY A 105 -14.06 9.90 10.19
C GLY A 105 -13.50 11.33 10.31
N MET A 106 -12.54 11.71 9.46
CA MET A 106 -11.99 13.07 9.42
C MET A 106 -13.03 14.11 8.99
N ILE A 107 -13.94 13.76 8.06
CA ILE A 107 -15.06 14.64 7.67
C ILE A 107 -16.00 14.85 8.88
N GLY A 108 -16.32 13.77 9.60
CA GLY A 108 -17.10 13.86 10.84
C GLY A 108 -16.40 14.68 11.93
N ALA A 109 -15.08 14.53 12.06
CA ALA A 109 -14.27 15.29 13.00
C ALA A 109 -14.30 16.80 12.69
N ALA A 110 -14.24 17.16 11.40
CA ALA A 110 -14.35 18.53 10.93
C ALA A 110 -15.73 19.13 11.26
N ALA A 111 -16.80 18.38 11.01
CA ALA A 111 -18.18 18.84 11.26
C ALA A 111 -18.50 19.00 12.76
N ALA A 112 -18.04 18.07 13.60
CA ALA A 112 -18.29 18.08 15.04
C ALA A 112 -17.27 18.92 15.83
N ILE A 113 -16.27 19.47 15.15
CA ILE A 113 -15.15 20.19 15.74
C ILE A 113 -14.54 19.40 16.94
N SER A 114 -14.10 18.15 16.71
CA SER A 114 -13.56 17.28 17.78
C SER A 114 -12.13 16.80 17.56
N TYR A 115 -11.24 17.17 18.49
CA TYR A 115 -9.85 16.71 18.53
C TYR A 115 -9.72 15.19 18.76
N ALA A 116 -10.54 14.63 19.66
CA ALA A 116 -10.51 13.19 19.95
C ALA A 116 -10.90 12.35 18.73
N ILE A 117 -11.92 12.78 17.98
CA ILE A 117 -12.33 12.10 16.73
C ILE A 117 -11.23 12.22 15.69
N THR A 118 -10.56 13.38 15.60
CA THR A 118 -9.42 13.58 14.70
C THR A 118 -8.28 12.60 15.01
N LEU A 119 -7.91 12.44 16.28
CA LEU A 119 -6.86 11.48 16.68
C LEU A 119 -7.23 10.04 16.37
N VAL A 120 -8.46 9.62 16.66
CA VAL A 120 -8.93 8.26 16.36
C VAL A 120 -8.96 8.03 14.85
N ALA A 121 -9.51 8.97 14.07
CA ALA A 121 -9.55 8.88 12.63
C ALA A 121 -8.13 8.77 12.03
N LEU A 122 -7.19 9.58 12.51
CA LEU A 122 -5.80 9.51 12.08
C LEU A 122 -5.12 8.21 12.45
N PHE A 123 -5.37 7.70 13.65
CA PHE A 123 -4.85 6.39 14.06
C PHE A 123 -5.37 5.28 13.14
N VAL A 124 -6.65 5.31 12.77
CA VAL A 124 -7.25 4.33 11.84
C VAL A 124 -6.62 4.44 10.44
N ILE A 125 -6.40 5.65 9.94
CA ILE A 125 -5.72 5.86 8.64
C ILE A 125 -4.28 5.34 8.69
N ALA A 126 -3.52 5.72 9.70
CA ALA A 126 -2.13 5.29 9.86
C ALA A 126 -2.02 3.75 10.04
N SER A 127 -2.98 3.15 10.75
CA SER A 127 -3.10 1.69 10.88
C SER A 127 -3.38 1.01 9.53
N GLY A 128 -4.30 1.56 8.74
CA GLY A 128 -4.57 1.08 7.38
C GLY A 128 -3.36 1.17 6.46
N ILE A 129 -2.62 2.27 6.52
CA ILE A 129 -1.36 2.47 5.78
C ILE A 129 -0.30 1.45 6.22
N THR A 130 -0.17 1.22 7.53
CA THR A 130 0.75 0.21 8.08
C THR A 130 0.44 -1.18 7.52
N LEU A 131 -0.84 -1.59 7.57
CA LEU A 131 -1.27 -2.88 7.04
C LEU A 131 -0.99 -2.99 5.53
N LEU A 132 -1.27 -1.93 4.77
CA LEU A 132 -0.98 -1.87 3.34
C LEU A 132 0.52 -2.05 3.08
N GLN A 133 1.39 -1.33 3.78
CA GLN A 133 2.84 -1.44 3.59
C GLN A 133 3.37 -2.85 3.87
N VAL A 134 2.93 -3.47 4.98
CA VAL A 134 3.36 -4.81 5.37
C VAL A 134 2.83 -5.88 4.41
N ALA A 135 1.63 -5.70 3.85
CA ALA A 135 1.04 -6.66 2.91
C ALA A 135 1.51 -6.47 1.45
N ALA A 136 1.64 -5.23 1.01
CA ALA A 136 1.81 -4.90 -0.41
C ALA A 136 3.18 -5.28 -0.95
N ASN A 137 4.23 -4.95 -0.20
CA ASN A 137 5.61 -5.19 -0.66
C ASN A 137 5.87 -6.69 -0.88
N PRO A 138 5.52 -7.60 0.05
CA PRO A 138 5.68 -9.03 -0.19
C PRO A 138 4.74 -9.54 -1.30
N TYR A 139 3.50 -9.04 -1.38
CA TYR A 139 2.57 -9.46 -2.42
C TYR A 139 3.09 -9.17 -3.83
N VAL A 140 3.66 -7.98 -4.06
CA VAL A 140 4.27 -7.62 -5.36
C VAL A 140 5.48 -8.50 -5.70
N ALA A 141 6.24 -8.92 -4.67
CA ALA A 141 7.37 -9.82 -4.83
C ALA A 141 6.92 -11.23 -5.25
N VAL A 142 5.81 -11.77 -4.71
CA VAL A 142 5.40 -13.16 -4.96
C VAL A 142 4.49 -13.36 -6.19
N ILE A 143 3.93 -12.30 -6.78
CA ILE A 143 2.98 -12.43 -7.92
C ILE A 143 3.63 -12.78 -9.27
N GLY A 144 4.95 -12.81 -9.37
CA GLY A 144 5.68 -13.02 -10.61
C GLY A 144 7.07 -13.60 -10.38
N PRO A 145 7.90 -13.69 -11.43
CA PRO A 145 9.23 -14.31 -11.35
C PRO A 145 10.10 -13.61 -10.30
N PRO A 146 10.82 -14.36 -9.42
CA PRO A 146 11.66 -13.78 -8.39
C PRO A 146 12.67 -12.75 -8.92
N GLU A 147 13.21 -12.99 -10.12
CA GLU A 147 14.27 -12.19 -10.76
C GLU A 147 13.80 -10.79 -11.13
N SER A 148 12.49 -10.58 -11.32
CA SER A 148 11.91 -9.26 -11.65
C SER A 148 11.15 -8.61 -10.50
N SER A 149 11.27 -9.16 -9.28
CA SER A 149 10.54 -8.68 -8.09
C SER A 149 10.86 -7.23 -7.75
N GLU A 150 12.14 -6.86 -7.75
CA GLU A 150 12.58 -5.50 -7.45
C GLU A 150 12.08 -4.49 -8.49
N SER A 151 12.09 -4.87 -9.77
CA SER A 151 11.58 -4.03 -10.86
C SER A 151 10.08 -3.81 -10.74
N ARG A 152 9.28 -4.85 -10.43
CA ARG A 152 7.84 -4.71 -10.18
C ARG A 152 7.55 -3.83 -8.97
N LEU A 153 8.31 -4.02 -7.88
CA LEU A 153 8.17 -3.21 -6.68
C LEU A 153 8.46 -1.74 -6.99
N THR A 154 9.53 -1.47 -7.71
CA THR A 154 9.90 -0.12 -8.16
C THR A 154 8.81 0.49 -9.04
N LEU A 155 8.23 -0.30 -9.95
CA LEU A 155 7.12 0.15 -10.80
C LEU A 155 5.90 0.57 -9.97
N VAL A 156 5.42 -0.28 -9.06
CA VAL A 156 4.23 0.08 -8.25
C VAL A 156 4.53 1.24 -7.29
N GLN A 157 5.76 1.36 -6.79
CA GLN A 157 6.18 2.50 -5.98
C GLN A 157 6.25 3.79 -6.82
N ALA A 158 6.63 3.73 -8.10
CA ALA A 158 6.53 4.88 -8.99
C ALA A 158 5.08 5.36 -9.15
N PHE A 159 4.10 4.45 -9.19
CA PHE A 159 2.69 4.81 -9.17
C PHE A 159 2.23 5.41 -7.83
N ASN A 160 2.78 4.95 -6.70
CA ASN A 160 2.57 5.61 -5.42
C ASN A 160 3.04 7.06 -5.45
N SER A 161 4.30 7.30 -5.88
CA SER A 161 4.86 8.63 -6.06
C SER A 161 4.06 9.50 -7.03
N MET A 162 3.48 8.90 -8.08
CA MET A 162 2.59 9.59 -8.99
C MET A 162 1.30 10.04 -8.29
N GLY A 163 0.72 9.18 -7.45
CA GLY A 163 -0.44 9.52 -6.61
C GLY A 163 -0.13 10.66 -5.64
N THR A 164 1.03 10.63 -4.98
CA THR A 164 1.45 11.70 -4.07
C THR A 164 1.75 13.01 -4.80
N PHE A 165 2.24 12.95 -6.04
CA PHE A 165 2.47 14.12 -6.89
C PHE A 165 1.16 14.80 -7.33
N PHE A 166 0.15 14.01 -7.71
CA PHE A 166 -1.12 14.58 -8.20
C PHE A 166 -2.05 15.03 -7.08
N ALA A 167 -2.03 14.39 -5.92
CA ALA A 167 -2.95 14.69 -4.83
C ALA A 167 -3.03 16.17 -4.40
N PRO A 168 -1.92 16.93 -4.27
CA PRO A 168 -1.99 18.35 -3.91
C PRO A 168 -2.75 19.23 -4.90
N TYR A 169 -2.93 18.81 -6.15
CA TYR A 169 -3.71 19.59 -7.13
C TYR A 169 -5.23 19.50 -6.90
N PHE A 170 -5.69 18.56 -6.06
CA PHE A 170 -7.11 18.31 -5.78
C PHE A 170 -7.53 18.68 -4.34
N GLY A 171 -6.59 19.13 -3.50
CA GLY A 171 -6.81 19.41 -2.08
C GLY A 171 -6.32 20.79 -1.67
#